data_AF-A0A0A2TM55-F1
#
_entry.id   AF-A0A0A2TM55-F1
#
_cell.length_a   1.000
_cell.length_b   1.000
_cell.length_c   1.000
_cell.angle_alpha   90.00
_cell.angle_beta   90.00
_cell.angle_gamma   90.00
#
_symmetry.space_group_name_H-M   'P 1'
#
loop_
_entity.id
_entity.type
_entity.pdbx_description
1 polymer ?
#
loop_
_entity_poly.entity_id
_entity_poly.type
_entity_poly.pdbx_seq_one_letter_code
_entity_poly.pdbx_strand_id
1 'polypeptide(L)'
;MTAIQSDGKPESESKSEFDFKELNVDNGKSIVEQLRVKTEEIDLNQYLKKSLGGYTKQSVLEYLGRLRKQQQITAATFSSNMQILHDEKEALKKGNDILQSRLSTVESNYENLSESIRLFEYENKDFTVADVIGLKSKNSVLEGEIKKNQHEREGLHVQLDRLNAANQDLKTKLEQANQEIAAQKQLVMAEKIETKRQRDIVTDTYSQLETQLDQNNYLTELMSSGELAQTKVKVNNLLEQLASLSDLNAKLISDSNMKDQAIETLKNQIELVKQKAHSLSLNLQEMNGQNDKLFAANQALTNQLEEEYKKAIAHVRERSDIIMEKLSAINKLNEANTTISILEQLLDKDKKSGDLRTIYRNINDLEYKKDVAEKQLPEDKYQTVIELKRNIEKRLPADKEADEAE
;
A
#
# COMPACT_ATOMS: atom_id res chain seq x y z
N MET A 1 41.50 -10.18 -115.98
CA MET A 1 42.14 -11.28 -116.74
C MET A 1 42.65 -12.29 -115.73
N THR A 2 42.21 -13.54 -115.67
CA THR A 2 41.15 -14.22 -116.44
C THR A 2 40.57 -15.32 -115.53
N ALA A 3 39.26 -15.55 -115.58
CA ALA A 3 38.64 -16.63 -114.80
C ALA A 3 38.93 -18.00 -115.43
N ILE A 4 39.01 -19.05 -114.61
CA ILE A 4 38.80 -20.43 -115.05
C ILE A 4 37.74 -21.05 -114.15
N GLN A 5 36.59 -21.35 -114.75
CA GLN A 5 35.54 -22.17 -114.17
C GLN A 5 35.96 -23.65 -114.27
N SER A 6 35.51 -24.47 -113.32
CA SER A 6 35.46 -25.92 -113.51
C SER A 6 34.05 -26.41 -113.18
N ASP A 7 33.24 -26.61 -114.23
CA ASP A 7 31.93 -27.25 -114.12
C ASP A 7 32.05 -28.67 -113.56
N GLY A 8 31.11 -29.03 -112.68
CA GLY A 8 31.09 -30.31 -111.98
C GLY A 8 29.69 -30.70 -111.55
N LYS A 9 28.76 -30.81 -112.50
CA LYS A 9 27.43 -31.40 -112.28
C LYS A 9 27.56 -32.83 -111.74
N PRO A 10 26.83 -33.21 -110.67
CA PRO A 10 26.42 -34.58 -110.45
C PRO A 10 25.02 -34.79 -111.07
N GLU A 11 24.95 -35.55 -112.16
CA GLU A 11 23.69 -36.14 -112.63
C GLU A 11 23.48 -37.49 -111.95
N SER A 12 22.36 -37.66 -111.25
CA SER A 12 21.60 -38.93 -111.22
C SER A 12 20.26 -38.72 -110.49
N GLU A 13 19.19 -38.65 -111.26
CA GLU A 13 17.82 -38.72 -110.76
C GLU A 13 17.52 -40.16 -110.28
N SER A 14 17.35 -40.37 -108.98
CA SER A 14 16.75 -41.60 -108.46
C SER A 14 15.26 -41.37 -108.16
N LYS A 15 14.41 -41.69 -109.14
CA LYS A 15 12.95 -41.60 -109.03
C LYS A 15 12.42 -42.44 -107.85
N SER A 16 11.89 -41.79 -106.82
CA SER A 16 11.09 -42.45 -105.78
C SER A 16 9.61 -42.40 -106.15
N GLU A 17 9.17 -43.36 -106.97
CA GLU A 17 7.77 -43.54 -107.37
C GLU A 17 6.97 -44.15 -106.20
N PHE A 18 6.53 -43.29 -105.28
CA PHE A 18 5.65 -43.67 -104.16
C PHE A 18 4.19 -43.56 -104.59
N ASP A 19 3.65 -44.67 -105.11
CA ASP A 19 2.29 -44.79 -105.61
C ASP A 19 1.24 -44.72 -104.47
N PHE A 20 0.88 -43.49 -104.09
CA PHE A 20 -0.23 -43.23 -103.16
C PHE A 20 -1.56 -43.52 -103.88
N LYS A 21 -2.05 -44.75 -103.75
CA LYS A 21 -3.44 -45.06 -104.13
C LYS A 21 -4.40 -44.28 -103.25
N GLU A 22 -4.91 -43.18 -103.82
CA GLU A 22 -6.07 -42.48 -103.30
C GLU A 22 -7.22 -43.46 -103.11
N LEU A 23 -7.67 -43.61 -101.87
CA LEU A 23 -8.94 -44.25 -101.55
C LEU A 23 -10.05 -43.34 -102.05
N ASN A 24 -10.48 -43.57 -103.30
CA ASN A 24 -11.50 -42.77 -103.95
C ASN A 24 -12.84 -42.90 -103.18
N VAL A 25 -13.26 -41.82 -102.53
CA VAL A 25 -14.44 -41.79 -101.64
C VAL A 25 -15.72 -41.57 -102.47
N ASP A 26 -16.12 -42.59 -103.21
CA ASP A 26 -17.40 -42.59 -103.94
C ASP A 26 -18.55 -43.12 -103.06
N ASN A 27 -19.01 -42.26 -102.14
CA ASN A 27 -20.43 -42.03 -101.85
C ASN A 27 -20.59 -40.94 -100.77
N GLY A 28 -21.02 -39.75 -101.18
CA GLY A 28 -21.10 -38.54 -100.36
C GLY A 28 -22.16 -38.55 -99.25
N LYS A 29 -21.95 -39.35 -98.20
CA LYS A 29 -22.57 -39.15 -96.87
C LYS A 29 -21.52 -39.39 -95.80
N SER A 30 -21.30 -38.38 -94.94
CA SER A 30 -20.44 -38.50 -93.76
C SER A 30 -20.78 -39.76 -92.96
N ILE A 31 -19.78 -40.40 -92.35
CA ILE A 31 -19.99 -41.55 -91.47
C ILE A 31 -21.00 -41.21 -90.37
N VAL A 32 -21.00 -39.96 -89.87
CA VAL A 32 -21.96 -39.45 -88.89
C VAL A 32 -23.39 -39.39 -89.45
N GLU A 33 -23.57 -38.98 -90.71
CA GLU A 33 -24.87 -39.01 -91.41
C GLU A 33 -25.41 -40.44 -91.57
N GLN A 34 -24.55 -41.42 -91.85
CA GLN A 34 -24.98 -42.81 -92.01
C GLN A 34 -25.36 -43.46 -90.67
N LEU A 35 -24.63 -43.14 -89.59
CA LEU A 35 -24.96 -43.60 -88.23
C LEU A 35 -26.27 -42.98 -87.71
N ARG A 36 -26.62 -41.75 -88.13
CA ARG A 36 -27.90 -41.10 -87.78
C ARG A 36 -29.14 -41.72 -88.43
N VAL A 37 -28.99 -42.42 -89.54
CA VAL A 37 -30.10 -43.06 -90.28
C VAL A 37 -30.38 -44.49 -89.79
N LYS A 38 -29.42 -45.12 -89.11
CA LYS A 38 -29.51 -46.49 -88.57
C LYS A 38 -29.55 -46.48 -87.04
N THR A 39 -30.64 -45.98 -86.50
CA THR A 39 -30.83 -45.71 -85.06
C THR A 39 -31.24 -46.95 -84.25
N GLU A 40 -30.45 -48.03 -84.31
CA GLU A 40 -30.51 -49.16 -83.36
C GLU A 40 -29.09 -49.57 -82.94
N GLU A 41 -28.79 -49.55 -81.64
CA GLU A 41 -27.42 -49.74 -81.09
C GLU A 41 -26.72 -51.03 -81.53
N ILE A 42 -27.50 -52.09 -81.81
CA ILE A 42 -26.98 -53.41 -82.18
C ILE A 42 -26.36 -53.39 -83.60
N ASP A 43 -26.92 -52.59 -84.52
CA ASP A 43 -26.45 -52.49 -85.91
C ASP A 43 -25.13 -51.68 -86.00
N LEU A 44 -24.90 -50.76 -85.03
CA LEU A 44 -23.68 -49.95 -84.94
C LEU A 44 -22.41 -50.80 -84.83
N ASN A 45 -22.43 -51.83 -83.97
CA ASN A 45 -21.27 -52.68 -83.70
C ASN A 45 -20.96 -53.63 -84.87
N GLN A 46 -21.98 -54.14 -85.57
CA GLN A 46 -21.75 -54.90 -86.80
C GLN A 46 -21.24 -53.99 -87.93
N TYR A 47 -21.80 -52.79 -88.07
CA TYR A 47 -21.36 -51.83 -89.07
C TYR A 47 -19.89 -51.44 -88.86
N LEU A 48 -19.46 -51.17 -87.62
CA LEU A 48 -18.05 -50.88 -87.30
C LEU A 48 -17.12 -52.05 -87.66
N LYS A 49 -17.48 -53.30 -87.34
CA LYS A 49 -16.69 -54.48 -87.76
C LYS A 49 -16.61 -54.67 -89.29
N LYS A 50 -17.66 -54.29 -90.00
CA LYS A 50 -17.77 -54.42 -91.48
C LYS A 50 -17.12 -53.25 -92.23
N SER A 51 -17.12 -52.06 -91.64
CA SER A 51 -16.57 -50.81 -92.19
C SER A 51 -15.07 -50.68 -91.91
N LEU A 52 -14.63 -50.94 -90.67
CA LEU A 52 -13.24 -50.76 -90.23
C LEU A 52 -12.41 -52.04 -90.23
N GLY A 53 -13.02 -53.20 -90.52
CA GLY A 53 -12.35 -54.50 -90.61
C GLY A 53 -11.95 -55.09 -89.26
N GLY A 54 -12.75 -56.02 -88.75
CA GLY A 54 -12.40 -56.77 -87.54
C GLY A 54 -11.23 -57.75 -87.75
N TYR A 55 -10.00 -57.36 -87.42
CA TYR A 55 -8.85 -58.27 -87.43
C TYR A 55 -9.02 -59.43 -86.43
N THR A 56 -8.65 -60.64 -86.84
CA THR A 56 -8.62 -61.80 -85.93
C THR A 56 -7.28 -61.86 -85.21
N LYS A 57 -7.25 -62.45 -83.99
CA LYS A 57 -6.00 -62.63 -83.25
C LYS A 57 -4.92 -63.35 -84.08
N GLN A 58 -5.33 -64.29 -84.94
CA GLN A 58 -4.45 -65.01 -85.84
C GLN A 58 -3.84 -64.10 -86.93
N SER A 59 -4.64 -63.27 -87.61
CA SER A 59 -4.11 -62.38 -88.65
C SER A 59 -3.16 -61.30 -88.08
N VAL A 60 -3.43 -60.82 -86.86
CA VAL A 60 -2.51 -59.91 -86.15
C VAL A 60 -1.19 -60.61 -85.80
N LEU A 61 -1.23 -61.85 -85.30
CA LEU A 61 0.00 -62.60 -84.98
C LEU A 61 0.81 -62.95 -86.24
N GLU A 62 0.16 -63.29 -87.36
CA GLU A 62 0.84 -63.51 -88.63
C GLU A 62 1.44 -62.23 -89.21
N TYR A 63 0.74 -61.09 -89.11
CA TYR A 63 1.29 -59.80 -89.49
C TYR A 63 2.52 -59.44 -88.64
N LEU A 64 2.46 -59.58 -87.31
CA LEU A 64 3.61 -59.38 -86.42
C LEU A 64 4.75 -60.35 -86.72
N GLY A 65 4.46 -61.59 -87.11
CA GLY A 65 5.46 -62.57 -87.56
C GLY A 65 6.15 -62.17 -88.86
N ARG A 66 5.39 -61.68 -89.85
CA ARG A 66 5.92 -61.12 -91.11
C ARG A 66 6.76 -59.87 -90.84
N LEU A 67 6.27 -58.97 -89.99
CA LEU A 67 6.96 -57.73 -89.61
C LEU A 67 8.30 -58.03 -88.92
N ARG A 68 8.36 -58.98 -87.98
CA ARG A 68 9.61 -59.42 -87.34
C ARG A 68 10.59 -60.03 -88.34
N LYS A 69 10.13 -60.87 -89.28
CA LYS A 69 10.97 -61.41 -90.35
C LYS A 69 11.49 -60.31 -91.27
N GLN A 70 10.65 -59.34 -91.63
CA GLN A 70 11.05 -58.19 -92.43
C GLN A 70 12.11 -57.35 -91.69
N GLN A 71 11.90 -57.02 -90.41
CA GLN A 71 12.87 -56.34 -89.56
C GLN A 71 14.21 -57.09 -89.49
N GLN A 72 14.18 -58.41 -89.32
CA GLN A 72 15.38 -59.24 -89.29
C GLN A 72 16.13 -59.24 -90.63
N ILE A 73 15.43 -59.36 -91.76
CA ILE A 73 16.01 -59.31 -93.10
C ILE A 73 16.60 -57.92 -93.37
N THR A 74 15.86 -56.84 -93.09
CA THR A 74 16.34 -55.46 -93.24
C THR A 74 17.58 -55.19 -92.39
N ALA A 75 17.62 -55.67 -91.14
CA ALA A 75 18.80 -55.56 -90.29
C ALA A 75 20.01 -56.35 -90.83
N ALA A 76 19.79 -57.57 -91.35
CA ALA A 76 20.85 -58.37 -91.96
C ALA A 76 21.39 -57.73 -93.25
N THR A 77 20.52 -57.26 -94.15
CA THR A 77 20.91 -56.55 -95.37
C THR A 77 21.63 -55.24 -95.04
N PHE A 78 21.16 -54.47 -94.06
CA PHE A 78 21.83 -53.25 -93.62
C PHE A 78 23.24 -53.54 -93.09
N SER A 79 23.39 -54.56 -92.24
CA SER A 79 24.70 -55.00 -91.72
C SER A 79 25.65 -55.43 -92.85
N SER A 80 25.16 -56.22 -93.82
CA SER A 80 25.94 -56.64 -94.99
C SER A 80 26.36 -55.46 -95.86
N ASN A 81 25.47 -54.51 -96.11
CA ASN A 81 25.77 -53.31 -96.91
C ASN A 81 26.79 -52.41 -96.19
N MET A 82 26.69 -52.26 -94.87
CA MET A 82 27.68 -51.55 -94.07
C MET A 82 29.06 -52.22 -94.16
N GLN A 83 29.13 -53.55 -94.10
CA GLN A 83 30.39 -54.28 -94.25
C GLN A 83 31.01 -54.06 -95.65
N ILE A 84 30.21 -54.18 -96.71
CA ILE A 84 30.67 -53.93 -98.09
C ILE A 84 31.22 -52.49 -98.24
N LEU A 85 30.50 -51.49 -97.73
CA LEU A 85 30.95 -50.09 -97.72
C LEU A 85 32.24 -49.88 -96.93
N HIS A 86 32.45 -50.63 -95.84
CA HIS A 86 33.71 -50.59 -95.08
C HIS A 86 34.87 -51.21 -95.86
N ASP A 87 34.64 -52.35 -96.52
CA ASP A 87 35.66 -53.05 -97.30
C ASP A 87 36.05 -52.24 -98.57
N GLU A 88 35.06 -51.67 -99.28
CA GLU A 88 35.27 -50.75 -100.40
C GLU A 88 36.02 -49.48 -99.95
N LYS A 89 35.67 -48.90 -98.80
CA LYS A 89 36.38 -47.73 -98.25
C LYS A 89 37.84 -48.03 -97.97
N GLU A 90 38.17 -49.17 -97.37
CA GLU A 90 39.57 -49.53 -97.10
C GLU A 90 40.32 -49.93 -98.39
N ALA A 91 39.65 -50.49 -99.40
CA ALA A 91 40.24 -50.72 -100.73
C ALA A 91 40.57 -49.39 -101.44
N LEU A 92 39.63 -48.45 -101.47
CA LEU A 92 39.83 -47.10 -102.03
C LEU A 92 40.92 -46.33 -101.31
N LYS A 93 40.97 -46.40 -99.98
CA LYS A 93 42.02 -45.78 -99.16
C LYS A 93 43.41 -46.33 -99.51
N LYS A 94 43.58 -47.65 -99.57
CA LYS A 94 44.85 -48.27 -100.02
C LYS A 94 45.23 -47.85 -101.45
N GLY A 95 44.25 -47.77 -102.35
CA GLY A 95 44.46 -47.26 -103.71
C GLY A 95 44.95 -45.81 -103.73
N ASN A 96 44.36 -44.95 -102.89
CA ASN A 96 44.76 -43.56 -102.73
C ASN A 96 46.17 -43.44 -102.12
N ASP A 97 46.50 -44.21 -101.08
CA ASP A 97 47.83 -44.22 -100.45
C ASP A 97 48.93 -44.58 -101.47
N ILE A 98 48.66 -45.56 -102.35
CA ILE A 98 49.57 -45.94 -103.46
C ILE A 98 49.69 -44.81 -104.49
N LEU A 99 48.59 -44.17 -104.88
CA LEU A 99 48.61 -43.04 -105.82
C LEU A 99 49.35 -41.83 -105.25
N GLN A 100 49.17 -41.53 -103.97
CA GLN A 100 49.84 -40.42 -103.28
C GLN A 100 51.36 -40.67 -103.17
N SER A 101 51.78 -41.90 -102.86
CA SER A 101 53.20 -42.30 -102.89
C SER A 101 53.80 -42.17 -104.29
N ARG A 102 53.07 -42.61 -105.33
CA ARG A 102 53.49 -42.47 -106.73
C ARG A 102 53.56 -41.00 -107.17
N LEU A 103 52.61 -40.16 -106.76
CA LEU A 103 52.60 -38.73 -107.03
C LEU A 103 53.84 -38.06 -106.44
N SER A 104 54.11 -38.27 -105.14
CA SER A 104 55.30 -37.75 -104.46
C SER A 104 56.61 -38.18 -105.13
N THR A 105 56.68 -39.43 -105.61
CA THR A 105 57.83 -39.93 -106.39
C THR A 105 58.00 -39.19 -107.72
N VAL A 106 56.90 -38.90 -108.43
CA VAL A 106 56.93 -38.15 -109.70
C VAL A 106 57.27 -36.69 -109.48
N GLU A 107 56.73 -36.05 -108.44
CA GLU A 107 57.05 -34.68 -108.03
C GLU A 107 58.54 -34.51 -107.73
N SER A 108 59.12 -35.40 -106.91
CA SER A 108 60.56 -35.38 -106.62
C SER A 108 61.42 -35.60 -107.87
N ASN A 109 61.03 -36.52 -108.77
CA ASN A 109 61.74 -36.73 -110.04
C ASN A 109 61.67 -35.49 -110.96
N TYR A 110 60.54 -34.78 -110.96
CA TYR A 110 60.37 -33.54 -111.73
C TYR A 110 61.18 -32.38 -111.15
N GLU A 111 61.21 -32.26 -109.82
CA GLU A 111 62.04 -31.28 -109.10
C GLU A 111 63.53 -31.49 -109.42
N ASN A 112 64.04 -32.72 -109.24
CA ASN A 112 65.41 -33.12 -109.57
C ASN A 112 65.77 -32.83 -111.05
N LEU A 113 64.85 -33.11 -111.98
CA LEU A 113 65.05 -32.80 -113.40
C LEU A 113 65.09 -31.29 -113.66
N SER A 114 64.22 -30.52 -113.01
CA SER A 114 64.20 -29.06 -113.14
C SER A 114 65.47 -28.40 -112.59
N GLU A 115 66.01 -28.90 -111.47
CA GLU A 115 67.29 -28.47 -110.93
C GLU A 115 68.45 -28.83 -111.87
N SER A 116 68.43 -30.04 -112.45
CA SER A 116 69.45 -30.49 -113.40
C SER A 116 69.47 -29.64 -114.68
N ILE A 117 68.29 -29.29 -115.23
CA ILE A 117 68.17 -28.38 -116.38
C ILE A 117 68.70 -27.00 -116.00
N ARG A 118 68.32 -26.48 -114.84
CA ARG A 118 68.73 -25.14 -114.38
C ARG A 118 70.25 -25.06 -114.10
N LEU A 119 70.85 -26.13 -113.57
CA LEU A 119 72.31 -26.25 -113.43
C LEU A 119 72.99 -26.22 -114.80
N PHE A 120 72.52 -27.01 -115.76
CA PHE A 120 73.05 -27.02 -117.12
C PHE A 120 72.91 -25.64 -117.82
N GLU A 121 71.81 -24.92 -117.60
CA GLU A 121 71.63 -23.54 -118.08
C GLU A 121 72.64 -22.57 -117.44
N TYR A 122 72.96 -22.72 -116.15
CA TYR A 122 73.97 -21.87 -115.49
C TYR A 122 75.40 -22.22 -115.93
N GLU A 123 75.74 -23.49 -116.12
CA GLU A 123 77.08 -23.94 -116.52
C GLU A 123 77.42 -23.54 -117.97
N ASN A 124 76.44 -23.53 -118.87
CA ASN A 124 76.62 -23.14 -120.28
C ASN A 124 76.38 -21.65 -120.56
N LYS A 125 76.12 -20.82 -119.54
CA LYS A 125 75.91 -19.38 -119.72
C LYS A 125 77.22 -18.60 -119.51
N ASP A 126 77.71 -17.98 -120.57
CA ASP A 126 78.76 -16.96 -120.47
C ASP A 126 78.25 -15.75 -119.66
N PHE A 127 78.76 -15.59 -118.44
CA PHE A 127 78.42 -14.46 -117.58
C PHE A 127 79.15 -13.18 -118.03
N THR A 128 78.39 -12.13 -118.34
CA THR A 128 78.98 -10.82 -118.62
C THR A 128 79.36 -10.11 -117.32
N VAL A 129 80.26 -9.12 -117.40
CA VAL A 129 80.60 -8.25 -116.25
C VAL A 129 79.35 -7.54 -115.70
N ALA A 130 78.36 -7.24 -116.54
CA ALA A 130 77.09 -6.66 -116.12
C ALA A 130 76.23 -7.65 -115.29
N ASP A 131 76.17 -8.93 -115.69
CA ASP A 131 75.51 -9.99 -114.90
C ASP A 131 76.16 -10.11 -113.51
N VAL A 132 77.50 -10.11 -113.43
CA VAL A 132 78.25 -10.21 -112.16
C VAL A 132 77.99 -9.01 -111.25
N ILE A 133 77.94 -7.79 -111.79
CA ILE A 133 77.58 -6.58 -111.03
C ILE A 133 76.12 -6.64 -110.55
N GLY A 134 75.19 -7.09 -111.40
CA GLY A 134 73.79 -7.29 -111.04
C GLY A 134 73.61 -8.31 -109.90
N LEU A 135 74.30 -9.45 -109.98
CA LEU A 135 74.33 -10.46 -108.92
C LEU A 135 74.93 -9.92 -107.62
N LYS A 136 76.03 -9.16 -107.69
CA LYS A 136 76.64 -8.53 -106.51
C LYS A 136 75.71 -7.53 -105.83
N SER A 137 75.00 -6.71 -106.62
CA SER A 137 73.97 -5.79 -106.10
C SER A 137 72.84 -6.55 -105.42
N LYS A 138 72.33 -7.61 -106.07
CA LYS A 138 71.27 -8.47 -105.51
C LYS A 138 71.70 -9.15 -104.20
N ASN A 139 72.92 -9.69 -104.14
CA ASN A 139 73.46 -10.27 -102.90
C ASN A 139 73.56 -9.22 -101.79
N SER A 140 74.02 -8.00 -102.09
CA SER A 140 74.08 -6.93 -101.08
C SER A 140 72.70 -6.52 -100.53
N VAL A 141 71.64 -6.59 -101.34
CA VAL A 141 70.26 -6.37 -100.88
C VAL A 141 69.79 -7.53 -100.00
N LEU A 142 69.98 -8.77 -100.46
CA LEU A 142 69.61 -9.98 -99.70
C LEU A 142 70.34 -10.09 -98.36
N GLU A 143 71.63 -9.70 -98.28
CA GLU A 143 72.37 -9.62 -97.02
C GLU A 143 71.77 -8.58 -96.05
N GLY A 144 71.25 -7.46 -96.57
CA GLY A 144 70.52 -6.46 -95.79
C GLY A 144 69.20 -6.99 -95.25
N GLU A 145 68.42 -7.68 -96.10
CA GLU A 145 67.16 -8.32 -95.71
C GLU A 145 67.38 -9.44 -94.67
N ILE A 146 68.40 -10.28 -94.84
CA ILE A 146 68.77 -11.31 -93.86
C ILE A 146 69.08 -10.69 -92.50
N LYS A 147 69.88 -9.61 -92.45
CA LYS A 147 70.19 -8.91 -91.20
C LYS A 147 68.94 -8.32 -90.56
N LYS A 148 68.06 -7.67 -91.34
CA LYS A 148 66.78 -7.13 -90.85
C LYS A 148 65.90 -8.23 -90.26
N ASN A 149 65.71 -9.33 -90.98
CA ASN A 149 64.92 -10.48 -90.54
C ASN A 149 65.52 -11.16 -89.29
N GLN A 150 66.84 -11.21 -89.14
CA GLN A 150 67.50 -11.69 -87.92
C GLN A 150 67.17 -10.82 -86.70
N HIS A 151 67.27 -9.50 -86.83
CA HIS A 151 66.94 -8.57 -85.73
C HIS A 151 65.44 -8.62 -85.37
N GLU A 152 64.55 -8.71 -86.36
CA GLU A 152 63.10 -8.87 -86.13
C GLU A 152 62.79 -10.20 -85.43
N ARG A 153 63.41 -11.31 -85.85
CA ARG A 153 63.28 -12.62 -85.21
C ARG A 153 63.77 -12.62 -83.76
N GLU A 154 64.89 -11.96 -83.47
CA GLU A 154 65.43 -11.82 -82.11
C GLU A 154 64.51 -10.96 -81.23
N GLY A 155 63.98 -9.86 -81.75
CA GLY A 155 62.97 -9.04 -81.05
C GLY A 155 61.69 -9.81 -80.74
N LEU A 156 61.18 -10.59 -81.71
CA LEU A 156 60.02 -11.47 -81.52
C LEU A 156 60.30 -12.58 -80.49
N HIS A 157 61.50 -13.14 -80.45
CA HIS A 157 61.87 -14.17 -79.47
C HIS A 157 61.86 -13.61 -78.05
N VAL A 158 62.45 -12.43 -77.83
CA VAL A 158 62.42 -11.73 -76.52
C VAL A 158 60.98 -11.37 -76.12
N GLN A 159 60.12 -11.01 -77.07
CA GLN A 159 58.71 -10.76 -76.79
C GLN A 159 57.95 -12.04 -76.40
N LEU A 160 58.23 -13.15 -77.08
CA LEU A 160 57.66 -14.47 -76.80
C LEU A 160 58.05 -14.97 -75.40
N ASP A 161 59.31 -14.80 -74.99
CA ASP A 161 59.78 -15.17 -73.65
C ASP A 161 59.09 -14.33 -72.55
N ARG A 162 58.93 -13.02 -72.77
CA ARG A 162 58.18 -12.14 -71.86
C ARG A 162 56.71 -12.55 -71.72
N LEU A 163 56.06 -12.89 -72.84
CA LEU A 163 54.67 -13.35 -72.83
C LEU A 163 54.53 -14.73 -72.16
N ASN A 164 55.50 -15.63 -72.34
CA ASN A 164 55.54 -16.91 -71.64
C ASN A 164 55.70 -16.75 -70.12
N ALA A 165 56.59 -15.86 -69.68
CA ALA A 165 56.75 -15.55 -68.25
C ALA A 165 55.46 -14.95 -67.65
N ALA A 166 54.81 -14.02 -68.36
CA ALA A 166 53.54 -13.45 -67.94
C ALA A 166 52.41 -14.50 -67.87
N ASN A 167 52.34 -15.41 -68.85
CA ASN A 167 51.38 -16.52 -68.83
C ASN A 167 51.63 -17.50 -67.67
N GLN A 168 52.88 -17.75 -67.29
CA GLN A 168 53.21 -18.57 -66.13
C GLN A 168 52.78 -17.89 -64.82
N ASP A 169 53.09 -16.60 -64.63
CA ASP A 169 52.63 -15.82 -63.47
C ASP A 169 51.09 -15.83 -63.37
N LEU A 170 50.37 -15.52 -64.45
CA LEU A 170 48.91 -15.58 -64.50
C LEU A 170 48.37 -16.98 -64.16
N LYS A 171 49.02 -18.05 -64.64
CA LYS A 171 48.63 -19.43 -64.31
C LYS A 171 48.82 -19.74 -62.82
N THR A 172 49.91 -19.27 -62.20
CA THR A 172 50.11 -19.45 -60.74
C THR A 172 49.11 -18.66 -59.91
N LYS A 173 48.77 -17.44 -60.31
CA LYS A 173 47.74 -16.61 -59.66
C LYS A 173 46.34 -17.22 -59.78
N LEU A 174 46.02 -17.80 -60.94
CA LEU A 174 44.75 -18.51 -61.14
C LEU A 174 44.65 -19.74 -60.22
N GLU A 175 45.72 -20.51 -60.08
CA GLU A 175 45.77 -21.66 -59.18
C GLU A 175 45.61 -21.24 -57.71
N GLN A 176 46.31 -20.19 -57.26
CA GLN A 176 46.15 -19.61 -55.92
C GLN A 176 44.72 -19.15 -55.66
N ALA A 177 44.10 -18.43 -56.61
CA ALA A 177 42.71 -17.99 -56.50
C ALA A 177 41.72 -19.16 -56.42
N ASN A 178 41.95 -20.25 -57.18
CA ASN A 178 41.12 -21.45 -57.09
C ASN A 178 41.23 -22.14 -55.72
N GLN A 179 42.44 -22.20 -55.15
CA GLN A 179 42.67 -22.75 -53.81
C GLN A 179 42.02 -21.88 -52.73
N GLU A 180 42.09 -20.55 -52.84
CA GLU A 180 41.41 -19.62 -51.94
C GLU A 180 39.88 -19.77 -52.01
N ILE A 181 39.31 -19.85 -53.22
CA ILE A 181 37.87 -20.10 -53.43
C ILE A 181 37.44 -21.43 -52.80
N ALA A 182 38.28 -22.47 -52.86
CA ALA A 182 38.00 -23.76 -52.22
C ALA A 182 38.01 -23.65 -50.69
N ALA A 183 39.00 -22.96 -50.11
CA ALA A 183 39.08 -22.72 -48.67
C ALA A 183 37.91 -21.87 -48.16
N GLN A 184 37.56 -20.78 -48.85
CA GLN A 184 36.40 -19.95 -48.52
C GLN A 184 35.08 -20.75 -48.55
N LYS A 185 34.89 -21.64 -49.53
CA LYS A 185 33.71 -22.54 -49.58
C LYS A 185 33.64 -23.47 -48.37
N GLN A 186 34.77 -24.03 -47.93
CA GLN A 186 34.82 -24.89 -46.74
C GLN A 186 34.49 -24.10 -45.46
N LEU A 187 35.03 -22.88 -45.33
CA LEU A 187 34.75 -21.98 -44.21
C LEU A 187 33.26 -21.63 -44.11
N VAL A 188 32.64 -21.23 -45.23
CA VAL A 188 31.19 -20.93 -45.27
C VAL A 188 30.33 -22.15 -44.95
N MET A 189 30.75 -23.37 -45.33
CA MET A 189 30.06 -24.60 -44.92
C MET A 189 30.15 -24.84 -43.41
N ALA A 190 31.33 -24.63 -42.80
CA ALA A 190 31.52 -24.76 -41.36
C ALA A 190 30.69 -23.72 -40.57
N GLU A 191 30.73 -22.44 -40.98
CA GLU A 191 29.92 -21.37 -40.39
C GLU A 191 28.42 -21.65 -40.48
N LYS A 192 27.94 -22.21 -41.61
CA LYS A 192 26.53 -22.58 -41.78
C LYS A 192 26.10 -23.71 -40.83
N ILE A 193 26.98 -24.67 -40.55
CA ILE A 193 26.73 -25.75 -39.59
C ILE A 193 26.68 -25.19 -38.17
N GLU A 194 27.66 -24.38 -37.77
CA GLU A 194 27.69 -23.78 -36.43
C GLU A 194 26.52 -22.80 -36.21
N THR A 195 26.16 -22.00 -37.21
CA THR A 195 24.96 -21.13 -37.18
C THR A 195 23.66 -21.91 -37.09
N LYS A 196 23.62 -23.16 -37.56
CA LYS A 196 22.49 -24.06 -37.29
C LYS A 196 22.53 -24.52 -35.83
N ARG A 197 23.66 -25.04 -35.36
CA ARG A 197 23.84 -25.52 -33.97
C ARG A 197 23.48 -24.45 -32.93
N GLN A 198 23.86 -23.19 -33.18
CA GLN A 198 23.52 -22.05 -32.32
C GLN A 198 22.01 -21.76 -32.31
N ARG A 199 21.33 -21.81 -33.47
CA ARG A 199 19.86 -21.64 -33.52
C ARG A 199 19.11 -22.78 -32.84
N ASP A 200 19.59 -24.01 -33.00
CA ASP A 200 19.03 -25.19 -32.33
C ASP A 200 19.12 -24.98 -30.79
N ILE A 201 20.30 -24.61 -30.27
CA ILE A 201 20.51 -24.28 -28.84
C ILE A 201 19.63 -23.11 -28.36
N VAL A 202 19.56 -22.01 -29.11
CA VAL A 202 18.71 -20.86 -28.75
C VAL A 202 17.24 -21.28 -28.62
N THR A 203 16.76 -22.12 -29.55
CA THR A 203 15.39 -22.64 -29.52
C THR A 203 15.16 -23.50 -28.28
N ASP A 204 16.06 -24.44 -27.97
CA ASP A 204 15.98 -25.28 -26.77
C ASP A 204 15.97 -24.45 -25.48
N THR A 205 16.84 -23.43 -25.37
CA THR A 205 16.87 -22.54 -24.20
C THR A 205 15.63 -21.67 -24.06
N TYR A 206 15.03 -21.25 -25.19
CA TYR A 206 13.77 -20.51 -25.18
C TYR A 206 12.61 -21.37 -24.66
N SER A 207 12.48 -22.61 -25.14
CA SER A 207 11.47 -23.55 -24.63
C SER A 207 11.67 -23.90 -23.15
N GLN A 208 12.92 -23.99 -22.68
CA GLN A 208 13.21 -24.15 -21.24
C GLN A 208 12.79 -22.91 -20.43
N LEU A 209 13.02 -21.70 -20.95
CA LEU A 209 12.60 -20.47 -20.30
C LEU A 209 11.07 -20.34 -20.24
N GLU A 210 10.37 -20.72 -21.31
CA GLU A 210 8.91 -20.73 -21.39
C GLU A 210 8.29 -21.68 -20.35
N THR A 211 8.81 -22.92 -20.24
CA THR A 211 8.34 -23.85 -19.19
C THR A 211 8.65 -23.38 -17.76
N GLN A 212 9.76 -22.67 -17.53
CA GLN A 212 10.04 -22.05 -16.23
C GLN A 212 9.14 -20.84 -15.93
N LEU A 213 8.75 -20.07 -16.95
CA LEU A 213 7.80 -18.98 -16.82
C LEU A 213 6.42 -19.50 -16.42
N ASP A 214 5.95 -20.56 -17.08
CA ASP A 214 4.68 -21.23 -16.73
C ASP A 214 4.70 -21.82 -15.31
N GLN A 215 5.82 -22.42 -14.89
CA GLN A 215 5.99 -22.88 -13.50
C GLN A 215 5.94 -21.72 -12.50
N ASN A 216 6.58 -20.59 -12.78
CA ASN A 216 6.52 -19.39 -11.93
C ASN A 216 5.12 -18.79 -11.88
N ASN A 217 4.39 -18.75 -12.99
CA ASN A 217 3.00 -18.31 -13.05
C ASN A 217 2.11 -19.22 -12.18
N TYR A 218 2.24 -20.53 -12.33
CA TYR A 218 1.52 -21.52 -11.51
C TYR A 218 1.83 -21.40 -10.01
N LEU A 219 3.10 -21.27 -9.64
CA LEU A 219 3.51 -21.08 -8.24
C LEU A 219 2.99 -19.75 -7.68
N THR A 220 2.98 -18.69 -8.47
CA THR A 220 2.42 -17.38 -8.08
C THR A 220 0.92 -17.47 -7.87
N GLU A 221 0.20 -18.14 -8.78
CA GLU A 221 -1.24 -18.38 -8.66
C GLU A 221 -1.55 -19.22 -7.40
N LEU A 222 -0.81 -20.29 -7.15
CA LEU A 222 -0.93 -21.15 -5.96
C LEU A 222 -0.67 -20.37 -4.66
N MET A 223 0.36 -19.52 -4.61
CA MET A 223 0.61 -18.63 -3.47
C MET A 223 -0.51 -17.59 -3.26
N SER A 224 -1.12 -17.10 -4.34
CA SER A 224 -2.16 -16.08 -4.31
C SER A 224 -3.57 -16.62 -3.97
N SER A 225 -3.81 -17.92 -4.20
CA SER A 225 -5.11 -18.57 -4.03
C SER A 225 -5.17 -19.54 -2.84
N GLY A 226 -4.03 -20.10 -2.42
CA GLY A 226 -3.95 -21.14 -1.40
C GLY A 226 -3.95 -20.65 0.05
N GLU A 227 -3.55 -21.54 0.95
CA GLU A 227 -3.50 -21.31 2.41
C GLU A 227 -2.63 -20.10 2.80
N LEU A 228 -1.61 -19.76 1.99
CA LEU A 228 -0.77 -18.58 2.21
C LEU A 228 -1.57 -17.27 2.12
N ALA A 229 -2.46 -17.15 1.13
CA ALA A 229 -3.32 -15.98 0.98
C ALA A 229 -4.35 -15.88 2.11
N GLN A 230 -4.95 -17.01 2.50
CA GLN A 230 -5.85 -17.06 3.66
C GLN A 230 -5.11 -16.71 4.97
N THR A 231 -3.87 -17.16 5.13
CA THR A 231 -3.02 -16.84 6.28
C THR A 231 -2.65 -15.35 6.28
N LYS A 232 -2.34 -14.76 5.12
CA LYS A 232 -2.10 -13.31 4.98
C LYS A 232 -3.33 -12.49 5.38
N VAL A 233 -4.54 -12.90 4.96
CA VAL A 233 -5.80 -12.26 5.40
C VAL A 233 -5.99 -12.41 6.91
N LYS A 234 -5.77 -13.60 7.49
CA LYS A 234 -5.84 -13.81 8.95
C LYS A 234 -4.83 -12.96 9.72
N VAL A 235 -3.59 -12.83 9.24
CA VAL A 235 -2.56 -11.98 9.84
C VAL A 235 -2.97 -10.51 9.79
N ASN A 236 -3.50 -10.02 8.67
CA ASN A 236 -4.01 -8.65 8.57
C ASN A 236 -5.17 -8.41 9.55
N ASN A 237 -6.15 -9.32 9.62
CA ASN A 237 -7.27 -9.23 10.56
C ASN A 237 -6.79 -9.23 12.04
N LEU A 238 -5.77 -10.03 12.37
CA LEU A 238 -5.17 -10.04 13.70
C LEU A 238 -4.40 -8.75 14.01
N LEU A 239 -3.74 -8.15 13.03
CA LEU A 239 -3.08 -6.84 13.16
C LEU A 239 -4.10 -5.72 13.40
N GLU A 240 -5.22 -5.72 12.68
CA GLU A 240 -6.33 -4.77 12.91
C GLU A 240 -6.96 -4.96 14.30
N GLN A 241 -7.19 -6.20 14.73
CA GLN A 241 -7.66 -6.51 16.09
C GLN A 241 -6.66 -6.00 17.14
N LEU A 242 -5.36 -6.22 16.95
CA LEU A 242 -4.31 -5.80 17.88
C LEU A 242 -4.21 -4.26 17.96
N ALA A 243 -4.37 -3.55 16.84
CA ALA A 243 -4.50 -2.09 16.83
C ALA A 243 -5.74 -1.63 17.63
N SER A 244 -6.91 -2.24 17.41
CA SER A 244 -8.13 -1.88 18.14
C SER A 244 -8.05 -2.14 19.66
N LEU A 245 -7.34 -3.20 20.07
CA LEU A 245 -7.05 -3.51 21.47
C LEU A 245 -6.03 -2.53 22.07
N SER A 246 -5.04 -2.08 21.31
CA SER A 246 -4.10 -1.04 21.72
C SER A 246 -4.82 0.29 22.00
N ASP A 247 -5.73 0.71 21.11
CA ASP A 247 -6.54 1.91 21.30
C ASP A 247 -7.48 1.80 22.51
N LEU A 248 -8.09 0.63 22.73
CA LEU A 248 -8.90 0.37 23.91
C LEU A 248 -8.06 0.45 25.19
N ASN A 249 -6.86 -0.14 25.19
CA ASN A 249 -5.95 -0.10 26.33
C ASN A 249 -5.48 1.32 26.64
N ALA A 250 -5.17 2.13 25.62
CA ALA A 250 -4.83 3.55 25.80
C ALA A 250 -6.00 4.35 26.45
N LYS A 251 -7.25 4.06 26.05
CA LYS A 251 -8.45 4.65 26.69
C LYS A 251 -8.61 4.21 28.14
N LEU A 252 -8.40 2.92 28.45
CA LEU A 252 -8.49 2.38 29.81
C LEU A 252 -7.40 2.95 30.73
N ILE A 253 -6.16 3.13 30.24
CA ILE A 253 -5.08 3.80 30.96
C ILE A 253 -5.45 5.26 31.26
N SER A 254 -6.02 5.98 30.29
CA SER A 254 -6.50 7.35 30.49
C SER A 254 -7.61 7.45 31.54
N ASP A 255 -8.60 6.55 31.49
CA ASP A 255 -9.69 6.48 32.47
C ASP A 255 -9.20 6.10 33.88
N SER A 256 -8.24 5.17 33.99
CA SER A 256 -7.56 4.87 35.27
C SER A 256 -6.87 6.11 35.83
N ASN A 257 -6.06 6.81 35.03
CA ASN A 257 -5.36 8.02 35.46
C ASN A 257 -6.34 9.11 35.94
N MET A 258 -7.49 9.30 35.27
CA MET A 258 -8.51 10.24 35.73
C MET A 258 -9.17 9.80 37.05
N LYS A 259 -9.40 8.49 37.23
CA LYS A 259 -9.93 7.94 38.49
C LYS A 259 -8.92 8.07 39.63
N ASP A 260 -7.63 7.83 39.39
CA ASP A 260 -6.57 8.01 40.38
C ASP A 260 -6.44 9.49 40.80
N GLN A 261 -6.53 10.44 39.85
CA GLN A 261 -6.62 11.87 40.15
C GLN A 261 -7.86 12.25 40.98
N ALA A 262 -9.01 11.67 40.67
CA ALA A 262 -10.25 11.88 41.44
C ALA A 262 -10.14 11.30 42.87
N ILE A 263 -9.53 10.11 43.03
CA ILE A 263 -9.27 9.48 44.33
C ILE A 263 -8.32 10.37 45.17
N GLU A 264 -7.22 10.86 44.59
CA GLU A 264 -6.29 11.73 45.33
C GLU A 264 -6.95 13.07 45.70
N THR A 265 -7.81 13.62 44.84
CA THR A 265 -8.61 14.82 45.13
C THR A 265 -9.57 14.57 46.30
N LEU A 266 -10.31 13.46 46.30
CA LEU A 266 -11.22 13.08 47.37
C LEU A 266 -10.48 12.81 48.69
N LYS A 267 -9.31 12.16 48.62
CA LYS A 267 -8.43 11.92 49.78
C LYS A 267 -7.95 13.21 50.42
N ASN A 268 -7.53 14.20 49.61
CA ASN A 268 -7.18 15.53 50.09
C ASN A 268 -8.37 16.28 50.72
N GLN A 269 -9.58 16.15 50.13
CA GLN A 269 -10.80 16.70 50.72
C GLN A 269 -11.17 16.04 52.06
N ILE A 270 -11.04 14.71 52.16
CA ILE A 270 -11.26 13.96 53.41
C ILE A 270 -10.29 14.44 54.49
N GLU A 271 -9.01 14.63 54.16
CA GLU A 271 -8.02 15.08 55.13
C GLU A 271 -8.28 16.53 55.60
N LEU A 272 -8.67 17.42 54.69
CA LEU A 272 -9.12 18.78 55.03
C LEU A 272 -10.36 18.76 55.96
N VAL A 273 -11.33 17.87 55.68
CA VAL A 273 -12.52 17.71 56.53
C VAL A 273 -12.16 17.16 57.91
N LYS A 274 -11.23 16.20 58.02
CA LYS A 274 -10.70 15.72 59.31
C LYS A 274 -10.03 16.85 60.09
N GLN A 275 -9.16 17.64 59.47
CA GLN A 275 -8.51 18.79 60.10
C GLN A 275 -9.54 19.80 60.62
N LYS A 276 -10.56 20.12 59.80
CA LYS A 276 -11.65 21.01 60.20
C LYS A 276 -12.47 20.43 61.36
N ALA A 277 -12.83 19.15 61.31
CA ALA A 277 -13.52 18.46 62.41
C ALA A 277 -12.69 18.45 63.71
N HIS A 278 -11.38 18.24 63.63
CA HIS A 278 -10.48 18.30 64.78
C HIS A 278 -10.42 19.72 65.39
N SER A 279 -10.31 20.77 64.56
CA SER A 279 -10.35 22.16 65.04
C SER A 279 -11.69 22.52 65.71
N LEU A 280 -12.82 22.06 65.17
CA LEU A 280 -14.14 22.24 65.78
C LEU A 280 -14.28 21.47 67.09
N SER A 281 -13.68 20.28 67.20
CA SER A 281 -13.65 19.50 68.45
C SER A 281 -12.82 20.20 69.53
N LEU A 282 -11.68 20.80 69.18
CA LEU A 282 -10.87 21.59 70.11
C LEU A 282 -11.62 22.84 70.58
N ASN A 283 -12.25 23.59 69.67
CA ASN A 283 -13.08 24.74 70.02
C ASN A 283 -14.27 24.35 70.92
N LEU A 284 -14.92 23.20 70.68
CA LEU A 284 -15.98 22.69 71.55
C LEU A 284 -15.46 22.34 72.95
N GLN A 285 -14.28 21.73 73.05
CA GLN A 285 -13.65 21.43 74.33
C GLN A 285 -13.28 22.71 75.09
N GLU A 286 -12.78 23.73 74.42
CA GLU A 286 -12.48 25.04 75.01
C GLU A 286 -13.76 25.75 75.49
N MET A 287 -14.81 25.78 74.67
CA MET A 287 -16.11 26.37 75.03
C MET A 287 -16.76 25.64 76.20
N ASN A 288 -16.69 24.30 76.27
CA ASN A 288 -17.13 23.57 77.47
C ASN A 288 -16.30 23.96 78.70
N GLY A 289 -14.97 24.05 78.59
CA GLY A 289 -14.12 24.52 79.70
C GLY A 289 -14.37 25.97 80.13
N GLN A 290 -14.89 26.83 79.25
CA GLN A 290 -15.40 28.15 79.62
C GLN A 290 -16.78 28.06 80.30
N ASN A 291 -17.66 27.19 79.83
CA ASN A 291 -18.99 26.99 80.39
C ASN A 291 -18.92 26.38 81.81
N ASP A 292 -18.01 25.45 82.07
CA ASP A 292 -17.74 24.89 83.40
C ASP A 292 -17.25 25.97 84.38
N LYS A 293 -16.39 26.89 83.93
CA LYS A 293 -15.95 28.06 84.73
C LYS A 293 -17.13 28.99 85.05
N LEU A 294 -18.00 29.26 84.07
CA LEU A 294 -19.22 30.05 84.27
C LEU A 294 -20.20 29.36 85.23
N PHE A 295 -20.35 28.04 85.13
CA PHE A 295 -21.16 27.25 86.05
C PHE A 295 -20.63 27.35 87.49
N ALA A 296 -19.32 27.14 87.69
CA ALA A 296 -18.68 27.29 88.99
C ALA A 296 -18.82 28.73 89.56
N ALA A 297 -18.68 29.76 88.71
CA ALA A 297 -18.88 31.15 89.10
C ALA A 297 -20.34 31.45 89.49
N ASN A 298 -21.31 30.95 88.73
CA ASN A 298 -22.74 31.06 89.05
C ASN A 298 -23.08 30.33 90.37
N GLN A 299 -22.50 29.15 90.61
CA GLN A 299 -22.71 28.40 91.85
C GLN A 299 -22.12 29.15 93.06
N ALA A 300 -20.92 29.73 92.91
CA ALA A 300 -20.32 30.58 93.94
C ALA A 300 -21.18 31.83 94.24
N LEU A 301 -21.68 32.51 93.21
CA LEU A 301 -22.61 33.64 93.34
C LEU A 301 -23.90 33.22 94.05
N THR A 302 -24.46 32.06 93.71
CA THR A 302 -25.70 31.53 94.34
C THR A 302 -25.47 31.26 95.83
N ASN A 303 -24.38 30.59 96.18
CA ASN A 303 -24.01 30.32 97.57
C ASN A 303 -23.84 31.62 98.37
N GLN A 304 -23.16 32.62 97.78
CA GLN A 304 -22.97 33.93 98.40
C GLN A 304 -24.30 34.68 98.59
N LEU A 305 -25.22 34.56 97.64
CA LEU A 305 -26.56 35.13 97.71
C LEU A 305 -27.40 34.47 98.83
N GLU A 306 -27.37 33.13 98.94
CA GLU A 306 -28.03 32.40 100.03
C GLU A 306 -27.49 32.78 101.40
N GLU A 307 -26.19 33.03 101.52
CA GLU A 307 -25.54 33.41 102.77
C GLU A 307 -25.92 34.83 103.20
N GLU A 308 -26.01 35.78 102.27
CA GLU A 308 -26.58 37.11 102.53
C GLU A 308 -28.07 37.05 102.89
N TYR A 309 -28.88 36.21 102.22
CA TYR A 309 -30.27 35.99 102.61
C TYR A 309 -30.38 35.41 104.04
N LYS A 310 -29.51 34.48 104.44
CA LYS A 310 -29.45 33.95 105.82
C LYS A 310 -29.11 35.04 106.84
N LYS A 311 -28.14 35.92 106.54
CA LYS A 311 -27.79 37.08 107.39
C LYS A 311 -28.97 38.06 107.51
N ALA A 312 -29.62 38.39 106.39
CA ALA A 312 -30.80 39.26 106.39
C ALA A 312 -31.95 38.68 107.24
N ILE A 313 -32.23 37.38 107.14
CA ILE A 313 -33.22 36.69 107.97
C ILE A 313 -32.82 36.72 109.46
N ALA A 314 -31.54 36.54 109.77
CA ALA A 314 -31.03 36.64 111.15
C ALA A 314 -31.26 38.04 111.74
N HIS A 315 -30.91 39.10 111.02
CA HIS A 315 -31.18 40.48 111.44
C HIS A 315 -32.68 40.80 111.57
N VAL A 316 -33.53 40.24 110.71
CA VAL A 316 -34.99 40.38 110.85
C VAL A 316 -35.50 39.71 112.12
N ARG A 317 -35.00 38.52 112.47
CA ARG A 317 -35.35 37.83 113.73
C ARG A 317 -34.88 38.62 114.94
N GLU A 318 -33.60 38.99 114.99
CA GLU A 318 -33.00 39.79 116.06
C GLU A 318 -33.77 41.09 116.30
N ARG A 319 -34.15 41.80 115.23
CA ARG A 319 -34.99 43.00 115.31
C ARG A 319 -36.42 42.71 115.79
N SER A 320 -36.98 41.55 115.45
CA SER A 320 -38.31 41.11 115.91
C SER A 320 -38.31 40.71 117.39
N ASP A 321 -37.22 40.08 117.86
CA ASP A 321 -37.04 39.71 119.27
C ASP A 321 -36.92 40.97 120.15
N ILE A 322 -36.14 41.97 119.72
CA ILE A 322 -36.06 43.30 120.36
C ILE A 322 -37.45 43.98 120.43
N ILE A 323 -38.28 43.84 119.39
CA ILE A 323 -39.65 44.38 119.38
C ILE A 323 -40.56 43.62 120.37
N MET A 324 -40.42 42.29 120.49
CA MET A 324 -41.15 41.50 121.49
C MET A 324 -40.73 41.84 122.93
N GLU A 325 -39.43 42.02 123.19
CA GLU A 325 -38.95 42.48 124.50
C GLU A 325 -39.51 43.87 124.85
N LYS A 326 -39.51 44.80 123.88
CA LYS A 326 -40.12 46.13 124.05
C LYS A 326 -41.62 46.06 124.38
N LEU A 327 -42.38 45.18 123.71
CA LEU A 327 -43.80 44.95 124.01
C LEU A 327 -44.00 44.35 125.41
N SER A 328 -43.16 43.40 125.81
CA SER A 328 -43.19 42.80 127.16
C SER A 328 -42.93 43.84 128.26
N ALA A 329 -41.97 44.75 128.04
CA ALA A 329 -41.69 45.86 128.94
C ALA A 329 -42.86 46.85 129.05
N ILE A 330 -43.52 47.19 127.93
CA ILE A 330 -44.72 48.05 127.91
C ILE A 330 -45.87 47.41 128.70
N ASN A 331 -46.11 46.11 128.55
CA ASN A 331 -47.17 45.43 129.30
C ASN A 331 -46.90 45.45 130.81
N LYS A 332 -45.66 45.21 131.26
CA LYS A 332 -45.29 45.34 132.69
C LYS A 332 -45.43 46.76 133.21
N LEU A 333 -45.16 47.78 132.39
CA LEU A 333 -45.40 49.19 132.74
C LEU A 333 -46.90 49.46 132.96
N ASN A 334 -47.77 48.90 132.11
CA ASN A 334 -49.22 49.01 132.25
C ASN A 334 -49.75 48.31 133.52
N GLU A 335 -49.22 47.13 133.87
CA GLU A 335 -49.53 46.45 135.14
C GLU A 335 -49.07 47.25 136.37
N ALA A 336 -47.92 47.92 136.30
CA ALA A 336 -47.48 48.82 137.36
C ALA A 336 -48.43 50.03 137.51
N ASN A 337 -48.86 50.63 136.40
CA ASN A 337 -49.78 51.77 136.40
C ASN A 337 -51.18 51.41 136.96
N THR A 338 -51.74 50.24 136.64
CA THR A 338 -53.01 49.80 137.23
C THR A 338 -52.88 49.54 138.73
N THR A 339 -51.74 48.99 139.17
CA THR A 339 -51.45 48.77 140.60
C THR A 339 -51.34 50.09 141.37
N ILE A 340 -50.68 51.11 140.80
CA ILE A 340 -50.62 52.46 141.37
C ILE A 340 -52.03 53.06 141.54
N SER A 341 -52.87 52.99 140.51
CA SER A 341 -54.22 53.54 140.53
C SER A 341 -55.13 52.88 141.60
N ILE A 342 -54.94 51.59 141.88
CA ILE A 342 -55.63 50.87 142.96
C ILE A 342 -55.16 51.37 144.35
N LEU A 343 -53.86 51.64 144.52
CA LEU A 343 -53.30 52.16 145.77
C LEU A 343 -53.76 53.60 146.05
N GLU A 344 -53.91 54.43 145.01
CA GLU A 344 -54.47 55.79 145.13
C GLU A 344 -55.92 55.80 145.63
N GLN A 345 -56.77 54.88 145.14
CA GLN A 345 -58.15 54.73 145.63
C GLN A 345 -58.24 54.32 147.11
N LEU A 346 -57.29 53.51 147.60
CA LEU A 346 -57.24 53.11 149.01
C LEU A 346 -56.81 54.28 149.90
N LEU A 347 -55.89 55.12 149.44
CA LEU A 347 -55.42 56.31 150.16
C LEU A 347 -56.54 57.36 150.37
N ASP A 348 -57.42 57.53 149.37
CA ASP A 348 -58.51 58.52 149.44
C ASP A 348 -59.67 58.09 150.36
N LYS A 349 -59.86 56.77 150.57
CA LYS A 349 -60.76 56.24 151.61
C LYS A 349 -60.25 56.54 153.02
N ASP A 350 -58.94 56.44 153.24
CA ASP A 350 -58.37 56.58 154.59
C ASP A 350 -58.36 58.05 155.07
N LYS A 351 -58.19 59.02 154.15
CA LYS A 351 -58.37 60.45 154.45
C LYS A 351 -59.77 60.77 155.01
N LYS A 352 -60.83 60.23 154.40
CA LYS A 352 -62.23 60.40 154.86
C LYS A 352 -62.52 59.76 156.22
N SER A 353 -61.67 58.82 156.68
CA SER A 353 -61.72 58.20 158.02
C SER A 353 -61.07 59.06 159.11
N GLY A 354 -60.22 60.02 158.72
CA GLY A 354 -59.55 60.96 159.63
C GLY A 354 -60.49 62.07 160.11
N ASP A 355 -61.20 62.72 159.20
CA ASP A 355 -61.99 63.93 159.50
C ASP A 355 -63.11 63.69 160.53
N LEU A 356 -63.76 62.50 160.52
CA LEU A 356 -64.77 62.15 161.51
C LEU A 356 -64.23 62.05 162.95
N ARG A 357 -62.94 61.73 163.14
CA ARG A 357 -62.35 61.58 164.49
C ARG A 357 -61.97 62.93 165.10
N THR A 358 -61.71 63.94 164.27
CA THR A 358 -61.39 65.30 164.72
C THR A 358 -62.62 66.00 165.29
N ILE A 359 -63.80 65.78 164.69
CA ILE A 359 -65.08 66.34 165.17
C ILE A 359 -65.45 65.78 166.56
N TYR A 360 -65.18 64.49 166.83
CA TYR A 360 -65.47 63.86 168.12
C TYR A 360 -64.54 64.30 169.27
N ARG A 361 -63.39 64.94 169.01
CA ARG A 361 -62.51 65.50 170.07
C ARG A 361 -62.97 66.87 170.55
N ASN A 362 -63.45 67.73 169.64
CA ASN A 362 -63.76 69.13 169.96
C ASN A 362 -65.01 69.32 170.85
N ILE A 363 -65.82 68.28 171.07
CA ILE A 363 -67.00 68.34 171.95
C ILE A 363 -66.61 68.05 173.42
N ASN A 364 -65.66 67.15 173.69
CA ASN A 364 -65.26 66.80 175.06
C ASN A 364 -64.39 67.87 175.76
N ASP A 365 -63.68 68.72 175.01
CA ASP A 365 -62.75 69.71 175.59
C ASP A 365 -63.43 71.00 176.12
N LEU A 366 -64.77 71.12 175.99
CA LEU A 366 -65.52 72.29 176.49
C LEU A 366 -66.30 72.05 177.80
N GLU A 367 -66.46 70.81 178.26
CA GLU A 367 -67.12 70.52 179.56
C GLU A 367 -66.20 70.63 180.78
N TYR A 368 -64.87 70.75 180.59
CA TYR A 368 -63.90 70.70 181.69
C TYR A 368 -63.35 72.06 182.16
N LYS A 369 -63.79 73.19 181.58
CA LYS A 369 -63.39 74.55 182.01
C LYS A 369 -64.48 75.28 182.80
N LYS A 370 -64.67 74.72 183.99
CA LYS A 370 -65.52 75.18 185.11
C LYS A 370 -64.81 76.25 185.96
N ASP A 371 -65.58 77.10 186.65
CA ASP A 371 -65.24 77.88 187.86
C ASP A 371 -63.99 78.80 187.90
N VAL A 372 -64.10 80.08 187.50
CA VAL A 372 -63.59 81.26 188.25
C VAL A 372 -64.50 82.49 188.01
N ALA A 373 -64.85 83.19 189.09
CA ALA A 373 -65.63 84.43 189.28
C ALA A 373 -65.61 85.52 188.16
N GLU A 374 -66.52 86.50 188.04
CA GLU A 374 -67.85 86.86 188.61
C GLU A 374 -68.03 88.38 188.32
N LYS A 375 -69.14 88.83 187.69
CA LYS A 375 -69.92 90.08 187.98
C LYS A 375 -70.65 90.72 186.77
N GLN A 376 -71.98 90.72 186.90
CA GLN A 376 -72.93 91.83 186.69
C GLN A 376 -73.13 92.49 185.29
N LEU A 377 -74.27 92.11 184.67
CA LEU A 377 -75.30 92.95 183.98
C LEU A 377 -74.88 93.85 182.77
N PRO A 378 -75.83 94.34 181.91
CA PRO A 378 -77.29 94.32 182.01
C PRO A 378 -78.09 93.87 180.74
N GLU A 379 -79.41 93.81 180.91
CA GLU A 379 -80.51 94.16 179.99
C GLU A 379 -80.48 93.84 178.47
N ASP A 380 -81.33 92.87 178.10
CA ASP A 380 -82.61 93.08 177.36
C ASP A 380 -82.68 93.85 176.01
N LYS A 381 -83.18 93.12 175.00
CA LYS A 381 -84.26 93.47 174.01
C LYS A 381 -83.96 93.88 172.55
N TYR A 382 -85.01 93.59 171.76
CA TYR A 382 -85.36 93.90 170.35
C TYR A 382 -84.50 93.21 169.26
N GLN A 383 -84.96 92.26 168.43
CA GLN A 383 -86.23 91.99 167.70
C GLN A 383 -86.21 92.51 166.24
N THR A 384 -86.53 91.60 165.32
CA THR A 384 -87.19 91.79 163.99
C THR A 384 -86.46 92.43 162.78
N VAL A 385 -86.60 91.72 161.65
CA VAL A 385 -87.15 92.19 160.35
C VAL A 385 -86.20 92.62 159.20
N ILE A 386 -86.31 91.83 158.11
CA ILE A 386 -86.27 92.18 156.67
C ILE A 386 -84.91 92.40 155.96
N GLU A 387 -84.73 91.53 154.95
CA GLU A 387 -84.11 91.74 153.62
C GLU A 387 -82.60 91.80 153.34
N LEU A 388 -82.33 91.33 152.10
CA LEU A 388 -81.29 91.73 151.15
C LEU A 388 -79.84 91.23 151.30
N LYS A 389 -79.43 90.53 150.23
CA LYS A 389 -78.14 90.67 149.50
C LYS A 389 -76.88 90.07 150.13
N ARG A 390 -75.94 89.48 149.35
CA ARG A 390 -75.92 89.00 147.95
C ARG A 390 -74.54 88.34 147.70
N ASN A 391 -74.39 87.64 146.56
CA ASN A 391 -73.12 87.42 145.82
C ASN A 391 -72.07 86.50 146.49
N ILE A 392 -71.15 85.78 145.81
CA ILE A 392 -70.81 85.53 144.38
C ILE A 392 -69.96 84.23 144.31
N GLU A 393 -69.82 83.41 143.24
CA GLU A 393 -70.69 83.01 142.12
C GLU A 393 -70.12 81.69 141.49
N LYS A 394 -70.97 80.68 141.17
CA LYS A 394 -71.22 80.08 139.83
C LYS A 394 -70.13 79.26 139.07
N ARG A 395 -70.65 78.29 138.27
CA ARG A 395 -70.11 77.69 137.00
C ARG A 395 -68.99 76.63 137.15
N LEU A 396 -68.99 75.50 136.40
CA LEU A 396 -68.80 75.27 134.94
C LEU A 396 -67.43 75.78 134.42
N PRO A 397 -66.78 75.15 133.41
CA PRO A 397 -67.23 74.16 132.41
C PRO A 397 -66.37 72.85 132.44
N ALA A 398 -66.39 71.84 131.55
CA ALA A 398 -66.74 71.64 130.12
C ALA A 398 -65.73 72.20 129.07
N ASP A 399 -65.55 71.41 127.99
CA ASP A 399 -64.81 71.64 126.73
C ASP A 399 -63.30 71.97 126.76
N LYS A 400 -62.50 71.18 126.04
CA LYS A 400 -61.93 71.48 124.69
C LYS A 400 -60.92 70.39 124.27
N GLU A 401 -60.95 69.89 123.04
CA GLU A 401 -60.28 70.45 121.83
C GLU A 401 -58.79 70.75 122.05
N ALA A 402 -57.87 70.45 121.13
CA ALA A 402 -57.90 69.65 119.90
C ALA A 402 -56.43 69.44 119.47
N ASP A 403 -56.21 68.98 118.23
CA ASP A 403 -55.00 69.20 117.42
C ASP A 403 -53.69 68.52 117.88
N GLU A 404 -52.68 68.28 117.04
CA GLU A 404 -52.56 68.00 115.59
C GLU A 404 -51.19 67.27 115.44
N ALA A 405 -50.79 66.94 114.20
CA ALA A 405 -49.44 66.60 113.70
C ALA A 405 -48.26 66.38 114.72
N GLU A 406 -47.41 65.36 114.57
CA GLU A 406 -46.86 64.80 113.32
C GLU A 406 -46.38 63.34 113.50
#